data_AF-A0A831T9E1-F1
#
_entry.id   AF-A0A831T9E1-F1
#
_cell.length_a   1.000
_cell.length_b   1.000
_cell.length_c   1.000
_cell.angle_alpha   90.00
_cell.angle_beta   90.00
_cell.angle_gamma   90.00
#
_symmetry.space_group_name_H-M   'P 1'
#
loop_
_entity.id
_entity.type
_entity.pdbx_description
1 polymer ?
#
loop_
_entity_poly.entity_id
_entity_poly.type
_entity_poly.pdbx_seq_one_letter_code
_entity_poly.pdbx_strand_id
1 'polypeptide(L)'
;MVTPVLPFWMRQRQVKAESIGENAIRLTAPQLPVHDLEIKPLSEGAWAAVLYEAAAEGGERKRIAECSYRPEHPQSAWAAAFELYRQSVIV
;
A
#
# COMPACT_ATOMS: atom_id res chain seq x y z
N MET A 1 0.83 9.08 -13.09
CA MET A 1 1.23 8.82 -11.69
C MET A 1 0.09 9.21 -10.76
N VAL A 2 -0.30 8.33 -9.84
CA VAL A 2 -1.35 8.61 -8.84
C VAL A 2 -0.67 8.90 -7.50
N THR A 3 -0.89 10.08 -6.93
CA THR A 3 -0.19 10.48 -5.70
C THR A 3 -0.84 9.87 -4.46
N PRO A 4 -0.10 9.19 -3.57
CA PRO A 4 -0.67 8.69 -2.32
C PRO A 4 -1.05 9.84 -1.39
N VAL A 5 -2.29 9.84 -0.90
CA VAL A 5 -2.76 10.74 0.17
C VAL A 5 -3.03 9.90 1.40
N LEU A 6 -2.14 9.99 2.41
CA LEU A 6 -2.28 9.17 3.61
C LEU A 6 -3.60 9.48 4.35
N PRO A 7 -4.41 8.46 4.66
CA PRO A 7 -5.59 8.62 5.49
C PRO A 7 -5.24 9.19 6.87
N PHE A 8 -6.21 9.87 7.48
CA PHE A 8 -6.04 10.46 8.81
C PHE A 8 -5.59 9.44 9.86
N TRP A 9 -6.17 8.23 9.85
CA TRP A 9 -5.84 7.18 10.82
C TRP A 9 -4.37 6.72 10.73
N MET A 10 -3.76 6.76 9.54
CA MET A 10 -2.34 6.42 9.37
C MET A 10 -1.45 7.44 10.09
N ARG A 11 -1.80 8.72 10.00
CA ARG A 11 -1.09 9.79 10.72
C ARG A 11 -1.22 9.63 12.23
N GLN A 12 -2.40 9.24 12.73
CA GLN A 12 -2.59 8.97 14.16
C GLN A 12 -1.71 7.81 14.68
N ARG A 13 -1.47 6.79 13.84
CA ARG A 13 -0.57 5.67 14.15
C ARG A 13 0.91 5.96 13.80
N GLN A 14 1.24 7.21 13.48
CA GLN A 14 2.60 7.65 13.12
C GLN A 14 3.21 6.86 11.96
N VAL A 15 2.37 6.39 11.03
CA VAL A 15 2.83 5.71 9.81
C VAL A 15 3.52 6.75 8.92
N LYS A 16 4.73 6.44 8.46
CA LYS A 16 5.45 7.18 7.42
C LYS A 16 5.39 6.40 6.11
N ALA A 17 5.24 7.11 5.00
CA ALA A 17 5.27 6.54 3.66
C ALA A 17 6.38 7.19 2.84
N GLU A 18 7.20 6.37 2.20
CA GLU A 18 8.28 6.81 1.31
C GLU A 18 8.09 6.17 -0.06
N SER A 19 8.32 6.93 -1.14
CA SER A 19 8.22 6.38 -2.49
C SER A 19 9.39 5.44 -2.77
N ILE A 20 9.09 4.24 -3.27
CA ILE A 20 10.08 3.23 -3.68
C ILE A 20 9.90 2.80 -5.14
N GLY A 21 9.04 3.48 -5.88
CA GLY A 21 8.72 3.21 -7.28
C GLY A 21 7.54 4.07 -7.73
N GLU A 22 7.16 3.99 -9.02
CA GLU A 22 6.12 4.87 -9.57
C GLU A 22 4.77 4.72 -8.86
N ASN A 23 4.41 3.48 -8.52
CA ASN A 23 3.15 3.14 -7.86
C ASN A 23 3.41 2.26 -6.62
N ALA A 24 4.54 2.48 -5.95
CA ALA A 24 4.95 1.71 -4.79
C ALA A 24 5.47 2.61 -3.68
N ILE A 25 5.02 2.34 -2.46
CA ILE A 25 5.47 3.05 -1.25
C ILE A 25 5.93 2.04 -0.20
N ARG A 26 6.92 2.45 0.57
CA ARG A 26 7.35 1.78 1.80
C ARG A 26 6.69 2.43 3.00
N LEU A 27 6.06 1.62 3.83
CA LEU A 27 5.43 2.01 5.08
C LEU A 27 6.31 1.60 6.27
N THR A 28 6.57 2.57 7.14
CA THR A 28 7.19 2.34 8.45
C THR A 28 6.28 2.87 9.55
N ALA A 29 6.19 2.16 10.66
CA ALA A 29 5.37 2.56 11.80
C ALA A 29 5.99 2.00 13.10
N PRO A 30 5.75 2.65 14.26
CA PRO A 30 6.27 2.15 15.53
C PRO A 30 5.79 0.72 15.82
N GLN A 31 6.71 -0.16 16.20
CA GLN A 31 6.45 -1.55 16.63
C GLN A 31 5.80 -2.46 15.56
N LEU A 32 5.81 -2.05 14.29
CA LEU A 32 5.34 -2.87 13.18
C LEU A 32 6.50 -3.22 12.24
N PRO A 33 6.47 -4.40 11.60
CA PRO A 33 7.37 -4.71 10.50
C PRO A 33 7.28 -3.65 9.39
N VAL A 34 8.34 -3.55 8.59
CA VAL A 34 8.32 -2.69 7.40
C VAL A 34 7.49 -3.37 6.32
N HIS A 35 6.62 -2.61 5.67
CA HIS A 35 5.73 -3.13 4.64
C HIS A 35 5.85 -2.30 3.37
N ASP A 36 5.72 -2.94 2.22
CA ASP A 36 5.63 -2.25 0.94
C ASP A 36 4.20 -2.39 0.39
N LEU A 37 3.62 -1.28 -0.06
CA LEU A 37 2.34 -1.25 -0.78
C LEU A 37 2.59 -0.90 -2.23
N GLU A 38 1.92 -1.61 -3.12
CA GLU A 38 1.97 -1.37 -4.56
C GLU A 38 0.57 -1.33 -5.15
N ILE A 39 0.32 -0.39 -6.06
CA ILE A 39 -0.87 -0.37 -6.89
C ILE A 39 -0.50 -0.59 -8.35
N LYS A 40 -1.34 -1.30 -9.09
CA LYS A 40 -1.12 -1.60 -10.51
C LYS A 40 -2.43 -1.46 -11.28
N PRO A 41 -2.46 -0.74 -12.41
CA PRO A 41 -3.63 -0.71 -13.26
C PRO A 41 -3.88 -2.10 -13.86
N LEU A 42 -5.15 -2.47 -13.98
CA LEU A 42 -5.63 -3.68 -14.64
C LEU A 42 -6.48 -3.29 -15.86
N SER A 43 -7.05 -4.29 -16.54
CA SER A 43 -7.99 -4.07 -17.63
C SER A 43 -9.26 -3.33 -17.17
N GLU A 44 -9.89 -2.62 -18.12
CA GLU A 44 -11.20 -1.97 -17.92
C GLU A 44 -11.26 -0.98 -16.74
N GLY A 45 -10.16 -0.27 -16.48
CA GLY A 45 -10.11 0.74 -15.41
C GLY A 45 -10.12 0.16 -13.99
N ALA A 46 -9.99 -1.15 -13.84
CA ALA A 46 -9.73 -1.77 -12.55
C ALA A 46 -8.28 -1.58 -12.13
N TRP A 47 -8.00 -1.81 -10.86
CA TRP A 47 -6.68 -1.73 -10.28
C TRP A 47 -6.50 -2.87 -9.27
N ALA A 48 -5.25 -3.31 -9.10
CA ALA A 48 -4.84 -4.18 -8.02
C ALA A 48 -4.07 -3.39 -6.98
N ALA A 49 -4.26 -3.71 -5.71
CA ALA A 49 -3.39 -3.33 -4.61
C ALA A 49 -2.73 -4.58 -4.04
N VAL A 50 -1.44 -4.51 -3.75
CA VAL A 50 -0.67 -5.61 -3.18
C VAL A 50 0.10 -5.12 -1.97
N LEU A 51 0.00 -5.89 -0.90
CA LEU A 51 0.75 -5.70 0.33
C LEU A 51 1.87 -6.73 0.40
N TYR A 52 3.07 -6.24 0.70
CA TYR A 52 4.24 -7.06 0.96
C TYR A 52 4.81 -6.78 2.35
N GLU A 53 5.37 -7.81 2.96
CA GLU A 53 6.38 -7.65 4.01
C GLU A 53 7.69 -7.29 3.30
N ALA A 54 8.31 -6.18 3.70
CA ALA A 54 9.57 -5.76 3.11
C ALA A 54 10.66 -6.77 3.45
N ALA A 55 11.54 -7.05 2.48
CA ALA A 55 12.66 -7.94 2.70
C ALA A 55 13.74 -7.29 3.60
N ALA A 56 14.49 -8.13 4.32
CA ALA A 56 15.81 -7.75 4.79
C ALA A 56 16.74 -7.46 3.59
N GLU A 57 17.81 -6.69 3.81
CA GLU A 57 18.73 -6.26 2.74
C GLU A 57 19.12 -7.40 1.79
N GLY A 58 18.82 -7.23 0.49
CA GLY A 58 19.14 -8.17 -0.58
C GLY A 58 18.14 -9.32 -0.79
N GLY A 59 17.09 -9.44 0.02
CA GLY A 59 16.07 -10.49 -0.10
C GLY A 59 14.88 -10.13 -1.00
N GLU A 60 14.07 -11.13 -1.32
CA GLU A 60 12.76 -10.92 -1.97
C GLU A 60 11.69 -10.55 -0.96
N ARG A 61 10.89 -9.53 -1.30
CA ARG A 61 9.72 -9.13 -0.49
C ARG A 61 8.65 -10.23 -0.53
N LYS A 62 8.00 -10.49 0.59
CA LYS A 62 6.98 -11.55 0.71
C LYS A 62 5.59 -10.95 0.51
N ARG A 63 4.81 -11.45 -0.46
CA ARG A 63 3.41 -11.02 -0.63
C ARG A 63 2.58 -11.50 0.57
N ILE A 64 1.88 -10.57 1.22
CA ILE A 64 0.99 -10.83 2.36
C ILE A 64 -0.46 -10.91 1.88
N ALA A 65 -0.89 -9.92 1.09
CA ALA A 65 -2.27 -9.81 0.66
C ALA A 65 -2.37 -9.08 -0.69
N GLU A 66 -3.47 -9.29 -1.39
CA GLU A 66 -3.79 -8.65 -2.66
C GLU A 66 -5.30 -8.47 -2.78
N CYS A 67 -5.73 -7.35 -3.36
CA CYS A 67 -7.13 -7.15 -3.74
C CYS A 67 -7.21 -6.43 -5.09
N SER A 68 -8.32 -6.63 -5.79
CA SER A 68 -8.69 -5.84 -6.95
C SER A 68 -9.88 -4.96 -6.62
N TYR A 69 -9.94 -3.78 -7.22
CA TYR A 69 -11.05 -2.85 -7.03
C TYR A 69 -11.16 -1.94 -8.27
N ARG A 70 -12.37 -1.45 -8.54
CA ARG A 70 -12.64 -0.54 -9.65
C ARG A 70 -13.03 0.83 -9.08
N PRO A 71 -12.10 1.79 -8.99
CA PRO A 71 -12.42 3.12 -8.48
C PRO A 71 -13.33 3.89 -9.44
N GLU A 72 -14.14 4.79 -8.88
CA GLU A 72 -14.77 5.86 -9.65
C GLU A 72 -13.76 6.87 -10.19
N HIS A 73 -12.62 7.04 -9.50
CA HIS A 73 -11.53 7.93 -9.91
C HIS A 73 -10.15 7.29 -9.64
N PRO A 74 -9.18 7.31 -10.58
CA PRO A 74 -7.86 6.68 -10.41
C PRO A 74 -7.12 7.09 -9.11
N GLN A 75 -7.35 8.31 -8.63
CA GLN A 75 -6.84 8.82 -7.35
C GLN A 75 -7.25 7.97 -6.13
N SER A 76 -8.37 7.26 -6.21
CA SER A 76 -8.85 6.38 -5.15
C SER A 76 -8.09 5.06 -5.07
N ALA A 77 -7.09 4.83 -5.93
CA ALA A 77 -6.32 3.60 -5.91
C ALA A 77 -5.56 3.32 -4.63
N TRP A 78 -5.01 4.39 -4.08
CA TRP A 78 -4.33 4.30 -2.80
C TRP A 78 -5.29 4.00 -1.65
N ALA A 79 -6.57 4.40 -1.73
CA ALA A 79 -7.53 4.14 -0.67
C ALA A 79 -7.74 2.63 -0.45
N ALA A 80 -7.88 1.85 -1.53
CA ALA A 80 -7.99 0.39 -1.45
C ALA A 80 -6.71 -0.25 -0.90
N ALA A 81 -5.53 0.24 -1.30
CA ALA A 81 -4.25 -0.24 -0.78
C ALA A 81 -4.07 0.04 0.72
N PHE A 82 -4.45 1.24 1.18
CA PHE A 82 -4.40 1.58 2.60
C PHE A 82 -5.40 0.78 3.42
N GLU A 83 -6.59 0.52 2.89
CA GLU A 83 -7.59 -0.33 3.54
C GLU A 83 -7.10 -1.79 3.63
N LEU A 84 -6.48 -2.31 2.57
CA LEU A 84 -5.83 -3.64 2.58
C LEU A 84 -4.76 -3.73 3.68
N TYR A 85 -3.92 -2.71 3.82
CA TYR A 85 -2.93 -2.64 4.89
C TYR A 85 -3.59 -2.56 6.28
N ARG A 86 -4.65 -1.76 6.42
CA ARG A 86 -5.38 -1.64 7.69
C ARG A 86 -5.94 -2.99 8.15
N GLN A 87 -6.63 -3.69 7.25
CA GLN A 87 -7.23 -4.98 7.53
C GLN A 87 -6.20 -6.09 7.80
N SER A 88 -5.03 -6.01 7.17
CA SER A 88 -4.01 -7.06 7.25
C SER A 88 -3.03 -6.89 8.42
N VAL A 89 -2.73 -5.65 8.84
CA VAL A 89 -1.64 -5.35 9.78
C VAL A 89 -2.10 -4.64 11.05
N ILE A 90 -3.14 -3.81 10.95
CA ILE A 90 -3.44 -2.79 11.96
C ILE A 90 -4.54 -3.22 12.94
N VAL A 91 -5.33 -4.26 12.59
CA VAL A 91 -6.45 -4.89 13.31
C VAL A 91 -7.17 -3.98 14.31
#